data_AF-A0A9X6B2T3-F1
#
_entry.id   AF-A0A9X6B2T3-F1
#
_cell.length_a   1.000
_cell.length_b   1.000
_cell.length_c   1.000
_cell.angle_alpha   90.00
_cell.angle_beta   90.00
_cell.angle_gamma   90.00
#
_symmetry.space_group_name_H-M   'P 1'
#
loop_
_entity.id
_entity.type
_entity.pdbx_description
1 polymer ?
#
loop_
_entity_poly.entity_id
_entity_poly.type
_entity_poly.pdbx_seq_one_letter_code
_entity_poly.pdbx_strand_id
1 'polypeptide(L)'
;MKKTGVMRRVDDLGRIVLPKEIRRTLDLLPNTSVEMYVLEGTVRIKQQPGACFITGQTSENQIELYDGRLILSQEGAKDLMETLKSWLP
;
A
#
# COMPACT_ATOMS: atom_id res chain seq x y z
N MET A 1 -3.69 -22.61 -5.51
CA MET A 1 -2.90 -22.14 -4.34
C MET A 1 -1.47 -22.64 -4.47
N LYS A 2 -0.46 -21.75 -4.58
CA LYS A 2 0.95 -22.17 -4.46
C LYS A 2 1.29 -22.25 -2.97
N LYS A 3 1.48 -23.46 -2.42
CA LYS A 3 2.06 -23.64 -1.08
C LYS A 3 3.55 -23.36 -1.19
N THR A 4 4.02 -22.24 -0.64
CA THR A 4 5.45 -21.91 -0.64
C THR A 4 6.24 -22.75 0.36
N GLY A 5 5.56 -23.38 1.35
CA GLY A 5 6.21 -24.21 2.37
C GLY A 5 7.12 -23.45 3.35
N VAL A 6 7.13 -22.12 3.27
CA VAL A 6 8.01 -21.28 4.09
C VAL A 6 7.40 -21.07 5.46
N MET A 7 8.05 -21.60 6.49
CA MET A 7 7.71 -21.32 7.89
C MET A 7 8.53 -20.14 8.44
N ARG A 8 7.85 -19.24 9.15
CA ARG A 8 8.48 -18.14 9.89
C ARG A 8 7.99 -18.14 11.32
N ARG A 9 8.91 -17.89 12.25
CA ARG A 9 8.58 -17.64 13.65
C ARG A 9 8.13 -16.20 13.81
N VAL A 10 7.26 -15.99 14.78
CA VAL A 10 6.85 -14.68 15.25
C VAL A 10 8.02 -14.07 16.03
N ASP A 11 8.29 -12.79 15.87
CA ASP A 11 9.30 -12.09 16.67
C ASP A 11 8.78 -11.78 18.08
N ASP A 12 9.65 -11.23 18.94
CA ASP A 12 9.33 -10.92 20.34
C ASP A 12 8.20 -9.89 20.50
N LEU A 13 7.85 -9.17 19.43
CA LEU A 13 6.79 -8.15 19.41
C LEU A 13 5.50 -8.67 18.76
N GLY A 14 5.43 -9.96 18.40
CA GLY A 14 4.23 -10.52 17.78
C GLY A 14 4.16 -10.33 16.25
N ARG A 15 5.22 -9.87 15.59
CA ARG A 15 5.22 -9.57 14.15
C ARG A 15 5.71 -10.77 13.34
N ILE A 16 5.25 -10.85 12.08
CA ILE A 16 5.67 -11.85 11.10
C ILE A 16 6.26 -11.12 9.90
N VAL A 17 7.42 -11.58 9.42
CA VAL A 17 8.09 -11.01 8.24
C VAL A 17 7.71 -11.77 6.99
N LEU A 18 7.26 -11.04 5.95
CA LEU A 18 6.98 -11.61 4.64
C LEU A 18 8.29 -11.91 3.87
N PRO A 19 8.56 -13.17 3.47
CA PRO A 19 9.74 -13.54 2.67
C PRO A 19 9.89 -12.71 1.40
N LYS A 20 11.14 -12.51 0.95
CA LYS A 20 11.47 -11.66 -0.21
C LYS A 20 10.79 -12.15 -1.49
N GLU A 21 10.66 -13.46 -1.65
CA GLU A 21 10.04 -14.11 -2.80
C GLU A 21 8.55 -13.76 -2.89
N ILE A 22 7.84 -13.79 -1.76
CA ILE A 22 6.42 -13.44 -1.69
C ILE A 22 6.24 -11.94 -1.97
N ARG A 23 7.08 -11.08 -1.39
CA ARG A 23 7.06 -9.63 -1.66
C ARG A 23 7.24 -9.32 -3.14
N ARG A 24 8.20 -9.96 -3.82
CA ARG A 24 8.41 -9.78 -5.27
C ARG A 24 7.24 -10.33 -6.09
N THR A 25 6.63 -11.43 -5.67
CA THR A 25 5.50 -12.03 -6.39
C THR A 25 4.24 -11.15 -6.29
N LEU A 26 4.05 -10.46 -5.17
CA LEU A 26 2.92 -9.56 -4.92
C LEU A 26 3.24 -8.08 -5.22
N ASP A 27 4.41 -7.80 -5.81
CA ASP A 27 4.93 -6.46 -6.06
C ASP A 27 4.83 -5.49 -4.87
N LEU A 28 5.10 -6.03 -3.67
CA LEU A 28 5.10 -5.26 -2.42
C LEU A 28 6.43 -4.55 -2.25
N LEU A 29 6.48 -3.32 -2.73
CA LEU A 29 7.59 -2.40 -2.54
C LEU A 29 7.62 -1.86 -1.08
N PRO A 30 8.74 -1.29 -0.62
CA PRO A 30 8.77 -0.59 0.65
C PRO A 30 7.71 0.52 0.67
N ASN A 31 6.94 0.61 1.76
CA ASN A 31 5.82 1.56 1.95
C ASN A 31 4.55 1.29 1.13
N THR A 32 4.46 0.17 0.40
CA THR A 32 3.20 -0.24 -0.23
C THR A 32 2.11 -0.45 0.82
N SER A 33 0.94 0.13 0.57
CA SER A 33 -0.24 -0.08 1.41
C SER A 33 -0.84 -1.46 1.16
N VAL A 34 -1.11 -2.18 2.24
CA VAL A 34 -1.57 -3.56 2.20
C VAL A 34 -2.74 -3.72 3.14
N GLU A 35 -3.83 -4.26 2.63
CA GLU A 35 -4.97 -4.64 3.44
C GLU A 35 -4.83 -6.08 3.91
N MET A 36 -5.13 -6.29 5.18
CA MET A 36 -5.12 -7.59 5.83
C MET A 36 -6.50 -7.87 6.40
N TYR A 37 -7.02 -9.05 6.12
CA TYR A 37 -8.28 -9.51 6.71
C TYR A 37 -8.18 -10.98 7.08
N VAL A 38 -8.92 -11.36 8.13
CA VAL A 38 -8.98 -12.73 8.62
C VAL A 38 -10.23 -13.38 8.08
N LEU A 39 -10.08 -14.50 7.38
CA LEU A 39 -11.20 -15.31 6.91
C LEU A 39 -10.90 -16.78 7.20
N GLU A 40 -11.81 -17.45 7.91
CA GLU A 40 -11.71 -18.89 8.22
C GLU A 40 -10.37 -19.27 8.88
N GLY A 41 -9.90 -18.45 9.82
CA GLY A 41 -8.62 -18.65 10.50
C GLY A 41 -7.38 -18.42 9.62
N THR A 42 -7.55 -17.92 8.40
CA THR A 42 -6.47 -17.58 7.48
C THR A 42 -6.33 -16.06 7.38
N VAL A 43 -5.09 -15.56 7.48
CA VAL A 43 -4.78 -14.16 7.16
C VAL A 43 -4.63 -14.03 5.65
N ARG A 44 -5.48 -13.21 5.04
CA ARG A 44 -5.39 -12.85 3.62
C ARG A 44 -4.81 -11.45 3.50
N ILE A 45 -3.86 -11.33 2.58
CA ILE A 45 -3.10 -10.11 2.33
C ILE A 45 -3.40 -9.70 0.89
N LYS A 46 -3.87 -8.47 0.70
CA LYS A 46 -4.18 -7.92 -0.62
C LYS A 46 -3.52 -6.54 -0.76
N GLN A 47 -2.88 -6.29 -1.89
CA GLN A 47 -2.48 -4.93 -2.24
C GLN A 47 -3.75 -4.09 -2.42
N GLN A 48 -3.87 -3.01 -1.66
CA GLN A 48 -4.96 -2.06 -1.85
C GLN A 48 -4.38 -0.76 -2.37
N PRO A 49 -5.03 -0.14 -3.38
CA PRO A 49 -4.78 1.26 -3.70
C PRO A 49 -5.02 2.07 -2.41
N GLY A 50 -3.99 2.76 -1.92
CA GLY A 50 -4.12 3.54 -0.69
C GLY A 50 -5.08 4.72 -0.90
N ALA A 51 -5.63 5.32 0.15
CA ALA A 51 -6.52 6.47 -0.04
C ALA A 51 -5.76 7.70 -0.58
N CYS A 52 -6.44 8.54 -1.36
CA CYS A 52 -5.89 9.84 -1.77
C CYS A 52 -5.52 10.67 -0.53
N PHE A 53 -4.30 11.20 -0.47
CA PHE A 53 -3.80 11.99 0.66
C PHE A 53 -4.62 13.28 0.90
N ILE A 54 -5.15 13.87 -0.17
CA ILE A 54 -5.90 15.13 -0.11
C ILE A 54 -7.40 14.88 0.12
N THR A 55 -8.02 14.01 -0.69
CA THR A 55 -9.48 13.82 -0.66
C THR A 55 -9.93 12.70 0.28
N GLY A 56 -9.02 11.85 0.74
CA GLY A 56 -9.33 10.68 1.57
C GLY A 56 -10.07 9.56 0.84
N GLN A 57 -10.33 9.69 -0.45
CA GLN A 57 -11.10 8.70 -1.23
C GLN A 57 -10.20 7.66 -1.89
N THR A 58 -10.68 6.42 -1.92
CA THR A 58 -10.09 5.34 -2.71
C THR A 58 -10.76 5.29 -4.08
N SER A 59 -9.97 5.35 -5.15
CA SER A 59 -10.47 5.23 -6.52
C SER A 59 -9.57 4.30 -7.33
N GLU A 60 -10.11 3.73 -8.42
CA GLU A 60 -9.34 2.82 -9.28
C GLU A 60 -8.23 3.55 -10.07
N ASN A 61 -8.37 4.87 -10.27
CA ASN A 61 -7.46 5.70 -11.07
C ASN A 61 -6.55 6.58 -10.19
N GLN A 62 -5.92 5.98 -9.18
CA GLN A 62 -4.98 6.69 -8.32
C GLN A 62 -3.60 6.81 -8.95
N ILE A 63 -2.97 7.93 -8.63
CA ILE A 63 -1.60 8.27 -9.02
C ILE A 63 -0.74 8.02 -7.79
N GLU A 64 0.17 7.04 -7.88
CA GLU A 64 1.16 6.79 -6.85
C GLU A 64 2.46 7.53 -7.20
N LEU A 65 2.96 8.32 -6.25
CA LEU A 65 4.19 9.09 -6.35
C LEU A 65 5.12 8.71 -5.19
N TYR A 66 6.44 8.86 -5.41
CA TYR A 66 7.47 8.63 -4.38
C TYR A 66 7.38 7.24 -3.72
N ASP A 67 7.26 6.17 -4.52
CA ASP A 67 7.18 4.78 -4.05
C ASP A 67 6.01 4.54 -3.07
N GLY A 68 4.82 5.05 -3.40
CA GLY A 68 3.60 4.85 -2.62
C GLY A 68 3.49 5.73 -1.36
N ARG A 69 4.45 6.63 -1.11
CA ARG A 69 4.38 7.58 0.01
C ARG A 69 3.34 8.68 -0.20
N LEU A 70 3.05 9.00 -1.46
CA LEU A 70 2.04 9.98 -1.82
C LEU A 70 1.11 9.34 -2.84
N ILE A 71 -0.14 9.13 -2.43
CA ILE A 71 -1.19 8.58 -3.29
C ILE A 71 -2.21 9.68 -3.50
N LEU A 72 -2.55 9.97 -4.75
CA LEU A 72 -3.46 11.04 -5.12
C LEU A 72 -4.52 10.54 -6.09
N SER A 73 -5.76 10.95 -5.87
CA SER A 73 -6.77 10.93 -6.94
C SER A 73 -6.44 12.02 -7.96
N GLN A 74 -7.00 11.94 -9.16
CA GLN A 74 -6.86 13.02 -10.15
C GLN A 74 -7.30 14.38 -9.60
N GLU A 75 -8.37 14.40 -8.80
CA GLU A 75 -8.89 15.60 -8.13
C GLU A 75 -7.89 16.12 -7.09
N GLY A 76 -7.40 15.25 -6.21
CA GLY A 76 -6.41 15.62 -5.20
C GLY A 76 -5.09 16.10 -5.80
N ALA A 77 -4.69 15.55 -6.95
CA ALA A 77 -3.51 16.01 -7.68
C ALA A 77 -3.69 17.43 -8.24
N LYS A 78 -4.89 17.77 -8.76
CA LYS A 78 -5.19 19.13 -9.23
C LYS A 78 -5.16 20.13 -8.09
N ASP A 79 -5.84 19.81 -6.98
CA ASP A 79 -5.89 20.66 -5.79
C ASP A 79 -4.49 20.90 -5.19
N LEU A 80 -3.68 19.84 -5.09
CA LEU A 80 -2.28 19.96 -4.67
C LEU A 80 -1.48 20.88 -5.59
N MET A 81 -1.64 20.74 -6.91
CA MET A 81 -0.93 21.57 -7.88
C MET A 81 -1.33 23.05 -7.81
N GLU A 82 -2.60 23.36 -7.58
CA GLU A 82 -3.08 24.73 -7.40
C GLU A 82 -2.52 25.34 -6.11
N THR A 83 -2.57 24.58 -5.01
CA THR A 83 -1.99 24.99 -3.72
C THR A 83 -0.49 25.26 -3.85
N LEU A 84 0.26 24.36 -4.47
CA LEU A 84 1.71 24.52 -4.67
C LEU A 84 2.06 25.74 -5.54
N LYS A 85 1.29 25.99 -6.62
CA LYS A 85 1.49 27.18 -7.47
C LYS A 85 1.22 28.48 -6.73
N SER A 86 0.34 28.49 -5.73
CA SER A 86 0.09 29.69 -4.92
C SER A 86 1.23 30.02 -3.94
N TRP A 87 2.06 29.02 -3.60
CA TRP A 87 3.14 29.16 -2.62
C TRP A 87 4.52 29.25 -3.27
N LEU A 88 4.69 28.69 -4.47
CA LEU A 88 5.91 28.78 -5.24
C LEU A 88 5.88 30.08 -6.08
N PRO A 89 6.89 30.96 -5.95
CA PRO A 89 6.98 32.21 -6.69
C PRO A 89 7.21 32.01 -8.20
#